data_AF-A0A7C6EY11-F1
#
_entry.id   AF-A0A7C6EY11-F1
#
_cell.length_a   1.000
_cell.length_b   1.000
_cell.length_c   1.000
_cell.angle_alpha   90.00
_cell.angle_beta   90.00
_cell.angle_gamma   90.00
#
_symmetry.space_group_name_H-M   'P 1'
#
loop_
_entity.id
_entity.type
_entity.pdbx_description
1 polymer ?
#
loop_
_entity_poly.entity_id
_entity_poly.type
_entity_poly.pdbx_seq_one_letter_code
_entity_poly.pdbx_strand_id
1 'polypeptide(L)' 'MNHEISEKEKYMRRCLELAGQALGNTYPNPMVGAVLVHNGRIIGEGYHHEAGKPHAEINAINAVENKSLLKESTL' A
#
# COMPACT_ATOMS: atom_id res chain seq x y z
N MET A 1 27.99 -2.41 11.75
CA MET A 1 27.57 -1.27 10.91
C MET A 1 26.05 -1.22 11.00
N ASN A 2 25.49 -0.25 11.72
CA ASN A 2 24.04 -0.11 11.84
C ASN A 2 23.56 0.55 10.55
N HIS A 3 22.82 -0.18 9.71
CA HIS A 3 22.20 0.41 8.54
C HIS A 3 20.92 1.11 9.00
N GLU A 4 20.90 2.44 8.96
CA GLU A 4 19.64 3.18 9.12
C GLU A 4 18.73 2.85 7.92
N ILE A 5 17.49 2.44 8.21
CA ILE A 5 16.50 2.13 7.18
C ILE A 5 15.92 3.46 6.66
N SER A 6 15.99 3.67 5.36
CA SER A 6 15.42 4.85 4.71
C SER A 6 13.89 4.86 4.81
N GLU A 7 13.27 6.05 4.73
CA GLU A 7 11.81 6.19 4.73
C GLU A 7 11.15 5.37 3.60
N LYS A 8 11.77 5.34 2.41
CA LYS A 8 11.28 4.54 1.28
C LYS A 8 11.26 3.04 1.59
N GLU A 9 12.30 2.54 2.26
CA GLU A 9 12.33 1.14 2.68
C GLU A 9 11.27 0.85 3.74
N LYS A 10 10.96 1.79 4.65
CA LYS A 10 9.86 1.64 5.61
C LYS A 10 8.51 1.51 4.90
N TYR A 11 8.25 2.37 3.90
CA TYR A 11 7.02 2.29 3.11
C TYR A 11 6.93 0.99 2.31
N MET A 12 8.02 0.55 1.68
CA MET A 12 8.05 -0.71 0.93
C MET A 12 7.84 -1.93 1.84
N ARG A 13 8.43 -1.92 3.05
CA ARG A 13 8.16 -2.96 4.05
C ARG A 13 6.68 -3.00 4.41
N ARG A 14 6.04 -1.83 4.59
CA ARG A 14 4.61 -1.76 4.85
C ARG A 14 3.77 -2.31 3.68
N CYS A 15 4.14 -2.05 2.43
CA CYS A 15 3.49 -2.66 1.27
C CYS A 15 3.57 -4.19 1.29
N LEU A 16 4.72 -4.76 1.66
CA LEU A 16 4.89 -6.21 1.77
C LEU A 16 4.07 -6.82 2.91
N GLU A 17 3.98 -6.14 4.06
CA GLU A 17 3.12 -6.55 5.17
C GLU A 17 1.64 -6.57 4.77
N LEU A 18 1.19 -5.55 4.04
CA LEU A 18 -0.17 -5.46 3.51
C LEU A 18 -0.44 -6.59 2.49
N ALA A 19 0.50 -6.84 1.57
CA ALA A 19 0.39 -7.93 0.60
C ALA A 19 0.28 -9.30 1.29
N GLY A 20 1.02 -9.52 2.37
CA GLY A 20 1.01 -10.77 3.14
C GLY A 20 -0.36 -11.14 3.73
N GLN A 21 -1.26 -10.16 3.93
CA GLN A 21 -2.63 -10.42 4.40
C GLN A 21 -3.48 -11.19 3.38
N ALA A 22 -3.06 -11.20 2.12
CA ALA A 22 -3.78 -11.82 1.02
C ALA A 22 -3.36 -13.28 0.73
N LEU A 23 -2.50 -13.85 1.58
CA LEU A 23 -1.93 -15.19 1.38
C LEU A 23 -3.02 -16.25 1.22
N GLY A 24 -3.00 -16.92 0.07
CA GLY A 24 -3.95 -17.97 -0.27
C GLY A 24 -5.27 -17.51 -0.91
N ASN A 25 -5.53 -16.20 -0.98
CA ASN A 25 -6.82 -15.66 -1.41
C ASN A 25 -6.81 -15.05 -2.83
N THR A 26 -5.64 -14.68 -3.36
CA THR A 26 -5.57 -13.91 -4.61
C THR A 26 -5.37 -14.74 -5.86
N TYR A 27 -5.05 -16.04 -5.77
CA TYR A 27 -4.79 -16.87 -6.96
C TYR A 27 -5.96 -16.78 -7.96
N PRO A 28 -5.72 -16.57 -9.27
CA PRO A 28 -4.43 -16.58 -9.98
C PRO A 28 -3.62 -15.27 -9.94
N ASN A 29 -4.14 -14.22 -9.31
CA ASN A 29 -3.48 -12.92 -9.20
C ASN A 29 -2.40 -12.89 -8.10
N PRO A 30 -1.39 -12.01 -8.24
CA PRO A 30 -0.38 -11.83 -7.20
C PRO A 30 -0.95 -11.18 -5.94
N MET A 31 -0.28 -11.40 -4.81
CA MET A 31 -0.48 -10.61 -3.61
C MET A 31 0.18 -9.24 -3.81
N VAL A 32 -0.57 -8.17 -3.62
CA VAL A 32 -0.09 -6.80 -3.79
C VAL A 32 -0.57 -5.97 -2.60
N GLY A 33 0.33 -5.14 -2.06
CA GLY A 33 0.02 -4.13 -1.05
C GLY A 33 0.53 -2.78 -1.53
N ALA A 34 -0.15 -1.71 -1.12
CA ALA A 34 0.13 -0.34 -1.53
C ALA A 34 -0.11 0.61 -0.37
N VAL A 35 0.70 1.66 -0.30
CA VAL A 35 0.54 2.77 0.65
C VAL A 35 0.56 4.08 -0.12
N LEU A 36 -0.21 5.06 0.33
CA LEU A 36 -0.25 6.39 -0.26
C LEU A 36 0.30 7.39 0.75
N VAL A 37 1.37 8.08 0.39
CA VAL A 37 2.18 8.90 1.29
C VAL A 37 2.10 10.37 0.89
N HIS A 38 1.80 11.24 1.85
CA HIS A 38 1.83 12.68 1.68
C HIS A 38 2.63 13.32 2.82
N ASN A 39 3.60 14.17 2.47
CA ASN A 39 4.48 14.83 3.45
C ASN A 39 5.11 13.88 4.49
N GLY A 40 5.58 12.71 4.02
CA GLY A 40 6.22 11.70 4.86
C GLY A 40 5.26 10.86 5.72
N ARG A 41 3.95 11.07 5.60
CA ARG A 41 2.92 10.34 6.34
C ARG A 41 2.10 9.45 5.41
N ILE A 42 1.88 8.21 5.81
CA ILE A 42 0.90 7.32 5.16
C ILE A 42 -0.50 7.86 5.44
N ILE A 43 -1.24 8.19 4.38
CA ILE A 43 -2.61 8.68 4.43
C ILE A 43 -3.63 7.69 3.87
N GLY A 44 -3.17 6.60 3.25
CA GLY A 44 -4.01 5.50 2.77
C GLY A 44 -3.22 4.21 2.65
N GLU A 45 -3.87 3.09 2.90
CA GLU A 45 -3.30 1.74 2.82
C GLU A 45 -4.29 0.80 2.13
N GLY A 46 -3.78 -0.15 1.37
CA GLY A 46 -4.60 -1.14 0.69
C GLY A 46 -3.83 -2.37 0.29
N TYR A 47 -4.54 -3.48 0.14
CA TYR A 47 -4.03 -4.71 -0.48
C TYR A 47 -5.08 -5.34 -1.38
N HIS A 48 -4.65 -6.17 -2.31
CA HIS A 48 -5.56 -6.92 -3.17
C HIS A 48 -6.12 -8.12 -2.39
N HIS A 49 -7.41 -8.10 -2.06
CA HIS A 49 -8.00 -9.10 -1.16
C HIS A 49 -8.20 -10.48 -1.82
N GLU A 50 -8.70 -10.52 -3.05
CA GLU A 50 -9.05 -11.76 -3.78
C GLU A 50 -9.14 -11.51 -5.30
N ALA A 51 -9.01 -12.57 -6.10
CA ALA A 51 -9.08 -12.47 -7.56
C ALA A 51 -10.38 -11.82 -8.05
N GLY A 52 -10.26 -10.85 -8.97
CA GLY A 52 -11.41 -10.14 -9.55
C GLY A 52 -11.96 -8.97 -8.70
N LYS A 53 -11.41 -8.72 -7.51
CA LYS A 53 -11.69 -7.52 -6.70
C LYS A 53 -10.73 -6.37 -7.02
N PRO A 54 -10.99 -5.15 -6.51
CA PRO A 54 -10.08 -4.04 -6.71
C PRO A 54 -8.64 -4.35 -6.32
N HIS A 55 -7.70 -3.77 -7.08
CA HIS A 55 -6.27 -3.88 -6.78
C HIS A 55 -5.90 -3.04 -5.55
N ALA A 56 -4.69 -3.28 -5.03
CA ALA A 56 -4.18 -2.63 -3.83
C ALA A 56 -4.20 -1.09 -3.92
N GLU A 57 -3.86 -0.54 -5.08
CA GLU A 57 -3.83 0.90 -5.35
C GLU A 57 -5.20 1.55 -5.17
N ILE A 58 -6.25 0.90 -5.69
CA ILE A 58 -7.63 1.38 -5.56
C ILE A 58 -8.06 1.34 -4.10
N ASN A 59 -7.71 0.27 -3.38
CA ASN A 59 -8.03 0.16 -1.96
C ASN A 59 -7.28 1.22 -1.13
N ALA A 60 -6.01 1.49 -1.43
CA ALA A 60 -5.21 2.53 -0.78
C ALA A 60 -5.77 3.93 -1.05
N ILE A 61 -6.12 4.24 -2.30
CA ILE A 61 -6.76 5.50 -2.68
C ILE A 61 -8.10 5.64 -1.96
N ASN A 62 -8.92 4.59 -1.90
CA ASN A 62 -10.23 4.62 -1.25
C ASN A 62 -10.13 4.82 0.27
N ALA A 63 -9.07 4.34 0.91
CA ALA A 63 -8.80 4.53 2.33
C ALA A 63 -8.42 5.99 2.72
N VAL A 64 -8.01 6.82 1.76
CA VAL A 64 -7.65 8.23 2.04
C VAL A 64 -8.88 9.03 2.44
N GLU A 65 -8.88 9.64 3.62
CA GLU A 65 -10.00 10.46 4.09
C GLU A 65 -10.16 11.75 3.25
N ASN A 66 -9.10 12.54 3.11
CA ASN A 66 -9.11 13.75 2.29
C ASN A 66 -8.54 13.51 0.89
N LYS A 67 -9.43 13.31 -0.09
CA LYS A 67 -9.05 13.06 -1.49
C LYS A 67 -8.33 14.24 -2.16
N SER A 68 -8.40 15.46 -1.62
CA SER A 68 -7.70 16.60 -2.21
C SER A 68 -6.18 16.43 -2.17
N LEU A 69 -5.66 15.65 -1.21
CA LEU A 69 -4.23 15.40 -1.01
C LEU A 69 -3.62 14.47 -2.05
N LEU A 70 -4.43 13.69 -2.78
CA LEU A 70 -3.95 12.67 -3.72
C LEU A 70 -3.02 13.24 -4.80
N LYS A 71 -3.26 14.48 -5.24
CA LYS A 71 -2.48 15.15 -6.30
C LYS A 71 -1.04 15.45 -5.89
N GLU A 72 -0.79 15.53 -4.58
CA GLU A 72 0.50 15.89 -3.98
C GLU A 72 1.10 14.70 -3.22
N SER A 73 0.60 13.50 -3.48
CA SER A 73 1.01 12.28 -2.78
C SER A 73 1.84 11.38 -3.69
N THR A 74 2.66 10.53 -3.07
CA THR A 74 3.33 9.42 -3.72
C THR A 74 2.56 8.14 -3.41
N LEU A 75 2.26 7.37 -4.45
CA LEU A 75 1.82 5.98 -4.33
C LEU A 75 3.02 5.07 -4.58
#